data_AF-A0A7X0U6L0-F1
#
_entry.id   AF-A0A7X0U6L0-F1
#
_cell.length_a   1.000
_cell.length_b   1.000
_cell.length_c   1.000
_cell.angle_alpha   90.00
_cell.angle_beta   90.00
_cell.angle_gamma   90.00
#
_symmetry.space_group_name_H-M   'P 1'
#
loop_
_entity.id
_entity.type
_entity.pdbx_description
1 polymer ?
#
loop_
_entity_poly.entity_id
_entity_poly.type
_entity_poly.pdbx_seq_one_letter_code
_entity_poly.pdbx_strand_id
1 'polypeptide(L)'
;MIDSLVTFVIGMSGGSAALGIVLFTLAVRLLLLPLNVRQARTMKIRERLAPKLRELQKRHARNPERLSRELSALYAKEGTSPFAGFLPMLAQLPFMWLMYSVATHPTALVGHQLFGAPLGQQVAGVIANYGLVSAPFLVFVLVIVLVAAAAWLSARQMKIAEEQPELMKRIMRLLPYGSVLAVLFLPLAAGLYLLVSQAWAVTERAVLNSRLQPA
;
A
#
# COMPACT_ATOMS: atom_id res chain seq x y z
N MET A 1 -10.25 22.05 8.55
CA MET A 1 -9.93 20.77 9.24
C MET A 1 -8.57 20.23 8.79
N ILE A 2 -8.30 20.10 7.48
CA ILE A 2 -7.01 19.61 6.97
C ILE A 2 -5.86 20.57 7.31
N ASP A 3 -6.03 21.89 7.16
CA ASP A 3 -5.00 22.88 7.55
C ASP A 3 -4.64 22.85 9.03
N SER A 4 -5.62 22.59 9.90
CA SER A 4 -5.42 22.45 11.35
C SER A 4 -4.61 21.20 11.67
N LEU A 5 -4.87 20.08 10.96
CA LEU A 5 -4.11 18.85 11.10
C LEU A 5 -2.68 19.02 10.58
N VAL A 6 -2.50 19.67 9.42
CA VAL A 6 -1.19 19.95 8.83
C VAL A 6 -0.35 20.82 9.77
N THR A 7 -0.93 21.92 10.27
CA THR A 7 -0.25 22.83 11.19
C THR A 7 0.09 22.14 12.52
N PHE A 8 -0.81 21.31 13.05
CA PHE A 8 -0.55 20.52 14.24
C PHE A 8 0.60 19.53 14.05
N VAL A 9 0.62 18.83 12.92
CA VAL A 9 1.67 17.86 12.56
C VAL A 9 3.03 18.53 12.39
N ILE A 10 3.08 19.69 11.72
CA ILE A 10 4.32 20.48 11.53
C ILE A 10 4.80 21.09 12.85
N GLY A 11 3.86 21.54 13.70
CA GLY A 11 4.16 22.03 15.04
C GLY A 11 4.77 20.94 15.93
N MET A 12 4.22 19.72 15.90
CA MET A 12 4.79 18.59 16.65
C MET A 12 6.11 18.08 16.10
N SER A 13 6.41 18.30 14.81
CA SER A 13 7.64 17.84 14.17
C SER A 13 8.80 18.84 14.24
N GLY A 14 8.67 19.90 15.06
CA GLY A 14 9.72 20.91 15.25
C GLY A 14 9.98 21.77 14.00
N GLY A 15 8.97 21.92 13.12
CA GLY A 15 9.11 22.68 11.87
C GLY A 15 9.66 21.87 10.70
N SER A 16 9.92 20.56 10.84
CA SER A 16 10.28 19.72 9.70
C SER A 16 9.05 19.09 9.06
N ALA A 17 8.67 19.55 7.87
CA ALA A 17 7.55 19.01 7.12
C ALA A 17 7.72 17.52 6.80
N ALA A 18 8.95 17.07 6.50
CA ALA A 18 9.24 15.68 6.22
C ALA A 18 9.01 14.79 7.46
N LEU A 19 9.49 15.21 8.63
CA LEU A 19 9.21 14.51 9.89
C LEU A 19 7.72 14.52 10.22
N GLY A 20 7.04 15.63 9.93
CA GLY A 20 5.58 15.73 10.09
C GLY A 20 4.84 14.68 9.27
N ILE A 21 5.17 14.56 7.98
CA ILE A 21 4.58 13.55 7.08
C ILE A 21 4.85 12.14 7.62
N VAL A 22 6.07 11.83 8.05
CA VAL A 22 6.43 10.52 8.61
C VAL A 22 5.61 10.22 9.86
N LEU A 23 5.62 11.12 10.85
CA LEU A 23 4.92 10.93 12.13
C LEU A 23 3.41 10.81 11.95
N PHE A 24 2.83 11.65 11.12
CA PHE A 24 1.41 11.59 10.81
C PHE A 24 1.04 10.27 10.13
N THR A 25 1.84 9.83 9.15
CA THR A 25 1.63 8.54 8.48
C THR A 25 1.68 7.39 9.48
N LEU A 26 2.66 7.38 10.38
CA LEU A 26 2.80 6.35 11.43
C LEU A 26 1.61 6.37 12.41
N ALA A 27 1.18 7.56 12.84
CA ALA A 27 0.04 7.71 13.75
C ALA A 27 -1.25 7.13 13.15
N VAL A 28 -1.55 7.45 11.89
CA VAL A 28 -2.75 6.90 11.25
C VAL A 28 -2.61 5.40 10.99
N ARG A 29 -1.42 4.94 10.59
CA ARG A 29 -1.15 3.50 10.43
C ARG A 29 -1.36 2.72 11.73
N LEU A 30 -0.98 3.30 12.87
CA LEU A 30 -1.22 2.73 14.19
C LEU A 30 -2.72 2.67 14.52
N LEU A 31 -3.48 3.72 14.19
CA LEU A 31 -4.93 3.74 14.37
C LEU A 31 -5.67 2.70 13.49
N LEU A 32 -5.11 2.41 12.31
CA LEU A 32 -5.63 1.39 11.39
C LEU A 32 -5.13 -0.03 11.68
N LEU A 33 -4.17 -0.21 12.58
CA LEU A 33 -3.64 -1.51 12.97
C LEU A 33 -4.73 -2.56 13.30
N PRO A 34 -5.78 -2.29 14.13
CA PRO A 34 -6.80 -3.29 14.42
C PRO A 34 -7.59 -3.71 13.18
N LEU A 35 -7.82 -2.78 12.25
CA LEU A 35 -8.45 -3.07 10.98
C LEU A 35 -7.53 -3.99 10.15
N ASN A 36 -6.26 -3.64 9.99
CA ASN A 36 -5.29 -4.42 9.22
C ASN A 36 -5.10 -5.83 9.78
N VAL A 37 -5.13 -6.01 11.10
CA VAL A 37 -5.08 -7.33 11.75
C VAL A 37 -6.28 -8.19 11.33
N ARG A 38 -7.49 -7.62 11.31
CA ARG A 38 -8.69 -8.32 10.83
C ARG A 38 -8.56 -8.71 9.35
N GLN A 39 -8.03 -7.80 8.53
CA GLN A 39 -7.80 -8.07 7.10
C GLN A 39 -6.79 -9.21 6.90
N ALA A 40 -5.69 -9.22 7.66
CA ALA A 40 -4.67 -10.25 7.59
C ALA A 40 -5.22 -11.65 7.97
N ARG A 41 -6.10 -11.73 8.98
CA ARG A 41 -6.77 -13.00 9.35
C ARG A 41 -7.65 -13.52 8.22
N THR A 42 -8.47 -12.65 7.61
CA THR A 42 -9.32 -13.03 6.46
C THR A 42 -8.49 -13.55 5.28
N MET A 43 -7.32 -12.95 5.02
CA MET A 43 -6.42 -13.42 3.95
C MET A 43 -5.87 -14.82 4.23
N LYS A 44 -5.51 -15.14 5.50
CA LYS A 44 -5.07 -16.50 5.87
C LYS A 44 -6.19 -17.53 5.71
N ILE A 45 -7.42 -17.20 6.09
CA ILE A 45 -8.59 -18.07 5.89
C ILE A 45 -8.77 -18.37 4.40
N ARG A 46 -8.66 -17.36 3.54
CA ARG A 46 -8.73 -17.53 2.07
C ARG A 46 -7.62 -18.41 1.53
N GLU A 47 -6.40 -18.24 2.04
CA GLU A 47 -5.27 -19.08 1.66
C GLU A 47 -5.53 -20.57 1.99
N ARG A 48 -6.08 -20.84 3.18
CA ARG A 48 -6.49 -22.20 3.58
C ARG A 48 -7.64 -22.75 2.72
N LEU A 49 -8.56 -21.89 2.29
CA LEU A 49 -9.69 -22.27 1.43
C LEU A 49 -9.31 -22.45 -0.04
N ALA A 50 -8.23 -21.82 -0.50
CA ALA A 50 -7.79 -21.88 -1.88
C ALA A 50 -7.73 -23.30 -2.49
N PRO A 51 -7.14 -24.33 -1.84
CA PRO A 51 -7.14 -25.68 -2.40
C PRO A 51 -8.55 -26.29 -2.52
N LYS A 52 -9.41 -26.11 -1.51
CA LYS A 52 -10.80 -26.60 -1.55
C LYS A 52 -11.60 -25.93 -2.65
N LEU A 53 -11.40 -24.61 -2.84
CA LEU A 53 -12.03 -23.84 -3.90
C LEU A 53 -11.61 -24.35 -5.29
N ARG A 54 -10.33 -24.65 -5.49
CA ARG A 54 -9.81 -25.22 -6.75
C ARG A 54 -10.40 -26.60 -7.04
N GLU A 55 -10.46 -27.47 -6.04
CA GLU A 55 -11.04 -28.79 -6.20
C GLU A 55 -12.52 -28.71 -6.61
N LEU A 56 -13.27 -27.81 -5.98
CA LEU A 56 -14.68 -27.58 -6.28
C LEU A 56 -14.87 -27.02 -7.70
N GLN A 57 -14.01 -26.08 -8.11
CA GLN A 57 -13.99 -25.53 -9.48
C GLN A 57 -13.72 -26.62 -10.52
N LYS A 58 -12.78 -27.53 -10.27
CA LYS A 58 -12.49 -28.67 -11.16
C LYS A 58 -13.66 -29.67 -11.22
N ARG A 59 -14.24 -30.03 -10.06
CA ARG A 59 -15.35 -30.99 -9.97
C ARG A 59 -16.62 -30.49 -10.66
N HIS A 60 -16.89 -29.19 -10.62
CA HIS A 60 -18.12 -28.60 -11.17
C HIS A 60 -17.89 -27.67 -12.37
N ALA A 61 -16.76 -27.78 -13.06
CA ALA A 61 -16.41 -26.93 -14.21
C ALA A 61 -17.49 -26.93 -15.32
N ARG A 62 -18.22 -28.04 -15.49
CA ARG A 62 -19.29 -28.20 -16.48
C ARG A 62 -20.68 -27.79 -16.00
N ASN A 63 -20.84 -27.40 -14.73
CA ASN A 63 -22.13 -27.04 -14.16
C ASN A 63 -22.02 -25.77 -13.29
N PRO A 64 -22.16 -24.57 -13.90
CA PRO A 64 -21.95 -23.30 -13.21
C PRO A 64 -22.97 -23.05 -12.08
N GLU A 65 -24.20 -23.54 -12.22
CA GLU A 65 -25.22 -23.42 -11.18
C GLU A 65 -24.86 -24.22 -9.92
N ARG A 66 -24.43 -25.48 -10.09
CA ARG A 66 -23.95 -26.28 -8.96
C ARG A 66 -22.68 -25.71 -8.35
N LEU A 67 -21.75 -25.24 -9.18
CA LEU A 67 -20.52 -24.60 -8.70
C LEU A 67 -20.84 -23.40 -7.81
N SER A 68 -21.76 -22.53 -8.21
CA SER A 68 -22.16 -21.35 -7.42
C SER A 68 -22.77 -21.73 -6.07
N ARG A 69 -23.64 -22.75 -6.03
CA ARG A 69 -24.27 -23.25 -4.80
C ARG A 69 -23.26 -23.90 -3.85
N GLU A 70 -22.35 -24.72 -4.37
CA GLU A 70 -21.33 -25.38 -3.54
C GLU A 70 -20.30 -24.36 -3.01
N LEU A 71 -19.95 -23.35 -3.82
CA LEU A 71 -19.08 -22.25 -3.39
C LEU A 71 -19.71 -21.47 -2.23
N SER A 72 -20.98 -21.08 -2.35
CA SER A 72 -21.67 -20.34 -1.29
C SER A 72 -21.84 -21.18 -0.03
N ALA A 73 -22.13 -22.48 -0.16
CA ALA A 73 -22.19 -23.41 0.96
C ALA A 73 -20.83 -23.58 1.66
N LEU A 74 -19.73 -23.64 0.90
CA LEU A 74 -18.38 -23.71 1.47
C LEU A 74 -18.01 -22.43 2.23
N TYR A 75 -18.31 -21.26 1.67
CA TYR A 75 -18.10 -19.97 2.33
C TYR A 75 -18.92 -19.87 3.63
N ALA A 76 -20.19 -20.28 3.60
CA ALA A 76 -21.07 -20.29 4.77
C ALA A 76 -20.58 -21.24 5.87
N LYS A 77 -20.15 -22.46 5.51
CA LYS A 77 -19.58 -23.45 6.45
C LYS A 77 -18.34 -22.94 7.17
N GLU A 78 -17.53 -22.14 6.49
CA GLU A 78 -16.27 -21.60 7.03
C GLU A 78 -16.46 -20.19 7.63
N GLY A 79 -17.72 -19.72 7.74
CA GLY A 79 -18.06 -18.44 8.36
C GLY A 79 -17.48 -17.21 7.66
N THR A 80 -17.18 -17.32 6.36
CA THR A 80 -16.54 -16.26 5.57
C THR A 80 -17.41 -15.89 4.37
N SER A 81 -17.20 -14.69 3.82
CA SER A 81 -17.91 -14.20 2.64
C SER A 81 -16.96 -14.03 1.44
N PRO A 82 -17.39 -14.33 0.19
CA PRO A 82 -16.61 -14.04 -1.02
C PRO A 82 -16.22 -12.56 -1.12
N PHE A 83 -17.05 -11.71 -0.52
CA PHE A 83 -16.96 -10.26 -0.48
C PHE A 83 -16.09 -9.68 0.64
N ALA A 84 -15.66 -10.50 1.60
CA ALA A 84 -14.81 -10.06 2.72
C ALA A 84 -13.47 -9.44 2.27
N GLY A 85 -13.06 -9.61 1.01
CA GLY A 85 -11.84 -9.05 0.43
C GLY A 85 -11.98 -7.68 -0.21
N PHE A 86 -13.20 -7.20 -0.50
CA PHE A 86 -13.38 -5.83 -0.99
C PHE A 86 -13.49 -4.81 0.14
N LEU A 87 -13.94 -5.24 1.32
CA LEU A 87 -14.11 -4.37 2.48
C LEU A 87 -12.80 -3.66 2.88
N PRO A 88 -11.64 -4.32 2.83
CA PRO A 88 -10.33 -3.67 2.94
C PRO A 88 -10.11 -2.50 1.98
N MET A 89 -10.45 -2.69 0.70
CA MET A 89 -10.20 -1.70 -0.34
C MET A 89 -11.08 -0.47 -0.13
N LEU A 90 -12.35 -0.66 0.22
CA LEU A 90 -13.27 0.43 0.51
C LEU A 90 -12.85 1.23 1.74
N ALA A 91 -12.38 0.57 2.80
CA ALA A 91 -11.86 1.25 3.98
C ALA A 91 -10.55 2.00 3.70
N GLN A 92 -9.75 1.54 2.73
CA GLN A 92 -8.48 2.15 2.35
C GLN A 92 -8.64 3.42 1.51
N LEU A 93 -9.71 3.55 0.71
CA LEU A 93 -9.89 4.69 -0.20
C LEU A 93 -9.96 6.06 0.53
N PRO A 94 -10.79 6.24 1.58
CA PRO A 94 -10.82 7.51 2.33
C PRO A 94 -9.46 7.85 2.95
N PHE A 95 -8.73 6.84 3.39
CA PHE A 95 -7.41 7.00 3.99
C PHE A 95 -6.36 7.44 2.96
N MET A 96 -6.36 6.85 1.76
CA MET A 96 -5.48 7.30 0.66
C MET A 96 -5.74 8.75 0.31
N TRP A 97 -7.01 9.15 0.24
CA TRP A 97 -7.37 10.53 -0.07
C TRP A 97 -6.90 11.50 1.02
N LEU A 98 -7.10 11.15 2.31
CA LEU A 98 -6.64 11.96 3.44
C LEU A 98 -5.11 12.08 3.48
N MET A 99 -4.38 10.98 3.28
CA MET A 99 -2.92 11.01 3.28
C MET A 99 -2.36 11.80 2.11
N TYR A 100 -2.92 11.60 0.91
CA TYR A 100 -2.53 12.32 -0.28
C TYR A 100 -2.77 13.83 -0.11
N SER A 101 -3.97 14.22 0.34
CA SER A 101 -4.31 15.63 0.56
C SER A 101 -3.37 16.32 1.56
N VAL A 102 -2.96 15.64 2.63
CA VAL A 102 -1.99 16.17 3.60
C VAL A 102 -0.58 16.23 3.01
N ALA A 103 -0.14 15.19 2.28
CA ALA A 103 1.19 15.15 1.67
C ALA A 103 1.35 16.13 0.50
N THR A 104 0.26 16.51 -0.16
CA THR A 104 0.26 17.48 -1.27
C THR A 104 -0.25 18.86 -0.85
N HIS A 105 -0.48 19.11 0.45
CA HIS A 105 -1.02 20.39 0.89
C HIS A 105 0.01 21.51 0.72
N PRO A 106 -0.32 22.64 0.07
CA PRO A 106 0.63 23.71 -0.19
C PRO A 106 1.32 24.23 1.08
N THR A 107 0.58 24.37 2.17
CA THR A 107 1.08 24.82 3.48
C THR A 107 2.10 23.86 4.11
N ALA A 108 2.02 22.56 3.80
CA ALA A 108 3.00 21.57 4.24
C ALA A 108 4.29 21.57 3.42
N LEU A 109 4.26 22.12 2.21
CA LEU A 109 5.32 21.96 1.21
C LEU A 109 6.12 23.25 0.95
N VAL A 110 5.53 24.41 1.24
CA VAL A 110 6.16 25.71 0.95
C VAL A 110 7.42 25.90 1.81
N GLY A 111 8.57 26.04 1.15
CA GLY A 111 9.86 26.37 1.77
C GLY A 111 10.58 25.22 2.48
N HIS A 112 9.96 24.05 2.60
CA HIS A 112 10.53 22.94 3.36
C HIS A 112 11.27 21.95 2.45
N GLN A 113 12.48 21.57 2.87
CA GLN A 113 13.37 20.68 2.13
C GLN A 113 13.64 19.42 2.95
N LEU A 114 13.78 18.28 2.29
CA LEU A 114 14.35 17.08 2.88
C LEU A 114 15.77 16.91 2.37
N PHE A 115 16.77 17.05 3.24
CA PHE A 115 18.20 16.93 2.88
C PHE A 115 18.59 17.77 1.64
N GLY A 116 18.06 19.00 1.54
CA GLY A 116 18.27 19.90 0.40
C GLY A 116 17.29 19.72 -0.76
N ALA A 117 16.53 18.62 -0.80
CA ALA A 117 15.55 18.35 -1.84
C ALA A 117 14.21 19.05 -1.55
N PRO A 118 13.67 19.89 -2.45
CA PRO A 118 12.38 20.54 -2.23
C PRO A 118 11.24 19.51 -2.21
N LEU A 119 10.46 19.51 -1.13
CA LEU A 119 9.40 18.51 -0.91
C LEU A 119 8.25 18.59 -1.93
N GLY A 120 8.01 19.79 -2.46
CA GLY A 120 6.97 20.05 -3.47
C GLY A 120 7.41 19.82 -4.93
N GLN A 121 8.69 19.59 -5.19
CA GLN A 121 9.18 19.35 -6.55
C GLN A 121 8.97 17.88 -6.93
N GLN A 122 8.75 17.66 -8.22
CA GLN A 122 8.72 16.35 -8.87
C GLN A 122 10.08 16.07 -9.53
N VAL A 123 10.35 14.81 -9.92
CA VAL A 123 11.64 14.40 -10.51
C VAL A 123 12.09 15.32 -11.65
N ALA A 124 11.18 15.61 -12.59
CA ALA A 124 11.46 16.50 -13.72
C ALA A 124 11.86 17.92 -13.28
N GLY A 125 11.20 18.45 -12.24
CA GLY A 125 11.49 19.77 -11.71
C GLY A 125 12.83 19.81 -10.97
N VAL A 126 13.22 18.73 -10.29
CA VAL A 126 14.55 18.65 -9.67
C VAL A 126 15.66 18.58 -10.72
N ILE A 127 15.46 17.77 -11.77
CA ILE A 127 16.42 17.68 -12.88
C ILE A 127 16.58 19.03 -13.58
N ALA A 128 15.48 19.74 -13.84
CA ALA A 128 15.50 21.03 -14.52
C ALA A 128 16.15 22.15 -13.68
N ASN A 129 15.91 22.18 -12.37
CA ASN A 129 16.37 23.29 -11.52
C ASN A 129 17.76 23.04 -10.88
N TYR A 130 18.15 21.79 -10.65
CA TYR A 130 19.36 21.43 -9.91
C TYR A 130 20.33 20.53 -10.70
N GLY A 131 19.89 19.90 -11.79
CA GLY A 131 20.70 18.99 -12.59
C GLY A 131 20.81 17.57 -12.00
N LEU A 132 21.38 16.65 -12.80
CA LEU A 132 21.44 15.20 -12.52
C LEU A 132 22.48 14.79 -11.47
N VAL A 133 23.41 15.67 -11.10
CA VAL A 133 24.48 15.39 -10.12
C VAL A 133 24.32 16.28 -8.88
N SER A 134 23.08 16.50 -8.47
CA SER A 134 22.75 17.37 -7.35
C SER A 134 22.30 16.56 -6.13
N ALA A 135 22.54 17.09 -4.92
CA ALA A 135 22.07 16.46 -3.68
C ALA A 135 20.54 16.20 -3.68
N PRO A 136 19.67 17.12 -4.16
CA PRO A 136 18.24 16.88 -4.34
C PRO A 136 17.91 15.67 -5.22
N PHE A 137 18.66 15.49 -6.32
CA PHE A 137 18.46 14.38 -7.23
C PHE A 137 18.84 13.04 -6.57
N LEU A 138 19.95 13.00 -5.82
CA LEU A 138 20.36 11.80 -5.09
C LEU A 138 19.31 11.36 -4.05
N VAL A 139 18.69 12.31 -3.34
CA VAL A 139 17.60 12.01 -2.39
C VAL A 139 16.40 11.41 -3.13
N PHE A 140 16.04 11.94 -4.30
CA PHE A 140 14.99 11.39 -5.14
C PHE A 140 15.30 9.96 -5.59
N VAL A 141 16.51 9.72 -6.10
CA VAL A 141 16.97 8.40 -6.52
C VAL A 141 16.90 7.42 -5.36
N LEU A 142 17.35 7.82 -4.17
CA LEU A 142 17.26 6.99 -2.97
C LEU A 142 15.81 6.61 -2.64
N VAL A 143 14.88 7.57 -2.64
CA VAL A 143 13.46 7.30 -2.40
C VAL A 143 12.89 6.34 -3.45
N ILE A 144 13.20 6.55 -4.73
CA ILE A 144 12.75 5.66 -5.82
C ILE A 144 13.28 4.25 -5.63
N VAL A 145 14.57 4.09 -5.31
CA VAL A 145 15.19 2.78 -5.07
C VAL A 145 14.53 2.08 -3.89
N LEU A 146 14.26 2.79 -2.80
CA LEU A 146 13.60 2.21 -1.62
C LEU A 146 12.14 1.82 -1.92
N VAL A 147 11.40 2.64 -2.67
CA VAL A 147 10.03 2.32 -3.12
C VAL A 147 10.04 1.11 -4.06
N ALA A 148 10.99 1.03 -4.99
CA ALA A 148 11.16 -0.10 -5.89
C ALA A 148 11.52 -1.40 -5.13
N ALA A 149 12.41 -1.31 -4.13
CA ALA A 149 12.74 -2.43 -3.26
C ALA A 149 11.51 -2.91 -2.47
N ALA A 150 10.72 -1.99 -1.92
CA ALA A 150 9.47 -2.32 -1.22
C ALA A 150 8.42 -2.92 -2.16
N ALA A 151 8.27 -2.39 -3.38
CA ALA A 151 7.39 -2.94 -4.41
C ALA A 151 7.81 -4.35 -4.81
N TRP A 152 9.10 -4.61 -4.96
CA TRP A 152 9.65 -5.94 -5.26
C TRP A 152 9.40 -6.94 -4.13
N LEU A 153 9.59 -6.54 -2.87
CA LEU A 153 9.24 -7.36 -1.71
C LEU A 153 7.74 -7.68 -1.67
N SER A 154 6.89 -6.69 -1.96
CA SER A 154 5.44 -6.87 -2.04
C SER A 154 5.04 -7.83 -3.17
N ALA A 155 5.63 -7.69 -4.36
CA ALA A 155 5.38 -8.56 -5.51
C ALA A 155 5.75 -10.02 -5.21
N ARG A 156 6.86 -10.27 -4.51
CA ARG A 156 7.27 -11.62 -4.09
C ARG A 156 6.30 -12.27 -3.11
N GLN A 157 5.58 -11.48 -2.32
CA GLN A 157 4.63 -11.98 -1.33
C GLN A 157 3.24 -12.24 -1.90
N MET A 158 2.95 -11.81 -3.13
CA MET A 158 1.66 -12.08 -3.77
C MET A 158 1.60 -13.54 -4.25
N LYS A 159 0.78 -14.35 -3.58
CA LYS A 159 0.41 -15.70 -4.06
C LYS A 159 -0.62 -15.55 -5.18
N ILE A 160 -0.17 -15.70 -6.42
CA ILE A 160 -1.03 -15.65 -7.59
C ILE A 160 -1.65 -17.03 -7.80
N ALA A 161 -2.97 -17.08 -7.92
CA ALA A 161 -3.67 -18.34 -8.21
C ALA A 161 -3.29 -18.83 -9.61
N GLU A 162 -2.90 -20.10 -9.70
CA GLU A 162 -2.36 -20.72 -10.92
C GLU A 162 -3.39 -20.83 -12.06
N GLU A 163 -4.68 -20.82 -11.72
CA GLU A 163 -5.81 -20.95 -12.65
C GLU A 163 -6.29 -19.62 -13.24
N GLN A 164 -5.69 -18.49 -12.86
CA GLN A 164 -6.04 -17.22 -13.50
C GLN A 164 -5.54 -17.16 -14.94
N PRO A 165 -6.25 -16.46 -15.85
CA PRO A 165 -5.77 -16.26 -17.21
C PRO A 165 -4.42 -15.52 -17.19
N GLU A 166 -3.52 -15.86 -18.12
CA GLU A 166 -2.14 -15.34 -18.16
C GLU A 166 -2.08 -13.81 -18.14
N LEU A 167 -3.04 -13.14 -18.78
CA LEU A 167 -3.17 -11.69 -18.75
C LEU A 167 -3.39 -11.16 -17.31
N MET A 168 -4.25 -11.80 -16.52
CA MET A 168 -4.51 -11.39 -15.13
C MET A 168 -3.28 -11.64 -14.26
N LYS A 169 -2.59 -12.77 -14.42
CA LYS A 169 -1.33 -13.05 -13.71
C LYS A 169 -0.29 -11.97 -13.96
N ARG A 170 -0.13 -11.53 -15.22
CA ARG A 170 0.78 -10.43 -15.59
C ARG A 170 0.38 -9.12 -14.94
N ILE A 171 -0.89 -8.74 -15.00
CA ILE A 171 -1.40 -7.52 -14.35
C ILE A 171 -1.10 -7.53 -12.85
N MET A 172 -1.40 -8.64 -12.17
CA MET A 172 -1.14 -8.76 -10.73
C MET A 172 0.35 -8.68 -10.36
N ARG A 173 1.24 -9.24 -11.20
CA ARG A 173 2.70 -9.12 -11.01
C ARG A 173 3.21 -7.70 -11.20
N LEU A 174 2.58 -6.93 -12.10
CA LEU A 174 3.00 -5.57 -12.43
C LEU A 174 2.40 -4.51 -11.49
N LEU A 175 1.28 -4.83 -10.83
CA LEU A 175 0.54 -3.89 -9.97
C LEU A 175 1.43 -3.19 -8.91
N PRO A 176 2.32 -3.89 -8.17
CA PRO A 176 3.19 -3.23 -7.19
C PRO A 176 4.15 -2.20 -7.80
N TYR A 177 4.59 -2.40 -9.04
CA TYR A 177 5.49 -1.49 -9.75
C TYR A 177 4.81 -0.18 -10.20
N GLY A 178 3.48 -0.14 -10.22
CA GLY A 178 2.74 1.10 -10.45
C GLY A 178 3.07 2.18 -9.42
N SER A 179 3.43 1.80 -8.18
CA SER A 179 3.88 2.74 -7.15
C SER A 179 5.20 3.42 -7.50
N VAL A 180 6.12 2.72 -8.17
CA VAL A 180 7.40 3.27 -8.64
C VAL A 180 7.16 4.31 -9.72
N LEU A 181 6.26 4.00 -10.67
CA LEU A 181 5.85 4.97 -11.69
C LEU A 181 5.19 6.20 -11.07
N ALA A 182 4.32 6.02 -10.09
CA ALA A 182 3.66 7.13 -9.42
C ALA A 182 4.67 8.11 -8.80
N VAL A 183 5.72 7.63 -8.13
CA VAL A 183 6.75 8.48 -7.52
C VAL A 183 7.50 9.34 -8.54
N LEU A 184 7.62 8.88 -9.79
CA LEU A 184 8.27 9.67 -10.84
C LEU A 184 7.48 10.93 -11.23
N PHE A 185 6.16 10.88 -11.10
CA PHE A 185 5.24 11.98 -11.46
C PHE A 185 4.73 12.77 -10.26
N LEU A 186 4.96 12.28 -9.04
CA LEU A 186 4.47 12.90 -7.82
C LEU A 186 5.55 13.76 -7.14
N PRO A 187 5.14 14.74 -6.30
CA PRO A 187 6.06 15.48 -5.46
C PRO A 187 6.85 14.56 -4.50
N LEU A 188 8.06 14.96 -4.12
CA LEU A 188 8.91 14.20 -3.20
C LEU A 188 8.19 13.86 -1.89
N ALA A 189 7.37 14.78 -1.37
CA ALA A 189 6.55 14.55 -0.18
C ALA A 189 5.59 13.36 -0.32
N ALA A 190 4.94 13.22 -1.47
CA ALA A 190 4.09 12.07 -1.76
C ALA A 190 4.93 10.79 -1.92
N GLY A 191 6.14 10.89 -2.47
CA GLY A 191 7.11 9.79 -2.52
C GLY A 191 7.54 9.30 -1.14
N LEU A 192 7.83 10.22 -0.22
CA LEU A 192 8.13 9.91 1.19
C LEU A 192 6.96 9.25 1.89
N TYR A 193 5.76 9.80 1.72
CA TYR A 193 4.54 9.20 2.25
C TYR A 193 4.40 7.75 1.77
N LEU A 194 4.50 7.52 0.45
CA LEU A 194 4.43 6.17 -0.12
C LEU A 194 5.50 5.26 0.46
N LEU A 195 6.74 5.73 0.58
CA LEU A 195 7.83 4.96 1.16
C LEU A 195 7.54 4.52 2.60
N VAL A 196 7.17 5.46 3.48
CA VAL A 196 6.84 5.18 4.89
C VAL A 196 5.67 4.21 4.98
N SER A 197 4.63 4.45 4.17
CA SER A 197 3.43 3.63 4.09
C SER A 197 3.74 2.19 3.66
N GLN A 198 4.64 2.01 2.70
CA GLN A 198 5.10 0.70 2.24
C GLN A 198 6.03 0.01 3.26
N ALA A 199 6.95 0.75 3.88
CA ALA A 199 7.81 0.25 4.94
C ALA A 199 6.99 -0.26 6.13
N TRP A 200 5.95 0.48 6.53
CA TRP A 200 4.99 0.03 7.54
C TRP A 200 4.31 -1.26 7.09
N ALA A 201 3.75 -1.30 5.88
CA ALA A 201 3.02 -2.47 5.39
C ALA A 201 3.89 -3.74 5.37
N VAL A 202 5.16 -3.64 4.94
CA VAL A 202 6.11 -4.75 4.97
C VAL A 202 6.38 -5.19 6.41
N THR A 203 6.62 -4.25 7.31
CA THR A 203 6.90 -4.52 8.73
C THR A 203 5.71 -5.16 9.44
N GLU A 204 4.54 -4.55 9.32
CA GLU A 204 3.27 -5.03 9.85
C GLU A 204 3.00 -6.45 9.36
N ARG A 205 3.17 -6.71 8.06
CA ARG A 205 2.93 -8.03 7.49
C ARG A 205 3.95 -9.06 7.96
N ALA A 206 5.21 -8.71 8.13
CA ALA A 206 6.24 -9.59 8.70
C ALA A 206 5.87 -9.98 10.15
N VAL A 207 5.45 -9.02 10.97
CA VAL A 207 5.03 -9.24 12.36
C VAL A 207 3.72 -10.05 12.43
N LEU A 208 2.72 -9.72 11.62
CA LEU A 208 1.45 -10.45 11.62
C LEU A 208 1.61 -11.88 11.09
N ASN A 209 2.47 -12.09 10.10
CA ASN A 209 2.72 -13.43 9.58
C ASN A 209 3.35 -14.34 10.63
N SER A 210 4.34 -13.86 11.40
CA SER A 210 4.97 -14.64 12.48
C SER A 210 4.02 -14.90 13.65
N ARG A 211 3.13 -13.95 13.98
CA ARG A 211 2.17 -14.09 15.09
C ARG A 211 0.91 -14.90 14.76
N LEU A 212 0.51 -14.95 13.50
CA LEU A 212 -0.72 -15.63 13.05
C LEU A 212 -0.43 -17.01 12.43
N GLN A 213 0.80 -17.54 12.49
CA GLN A 213 1.07 -18.91 12.05
C GLN A 213 0.28 -19.88 12.94
N PRO A 214 -0.48 -20.83 12.38
CA PRO A 214 -1.02 -21.91 13.19
C PRO A 214 0.17 -22.72 13.73
N ALA A 215 0.15 -22.98 15.04
CA ALA A 215 0.88 -24.11 15.62
C ALA A 215 0.36 -25.41 15.00
#